data_AF-A0A3L7MKY0-F1
#
_entry.id   AF-A0A3L7MKY0-F1
#
_cell.length_a   1.000
_cell.length_b   1.000
_cell.length_c   1.000
_cell.angle_alpha   90.00
_cell.angle_beta   90.00
_cell.angle_gamma   90.00
#
_symmetry.space_group_name_H-M   'P 1'
#
loop_
_entity.id
_entity.type
_entity.pdbx_description
1 polymer ?
#
loop_
_entity_poly.entity_id
_entity_poly.type
_entity_poly.pdbx_seq_one_letter_code
_entity_poly.pdbx_strand_id
1 'polypeptide(L)'
;MCSHLKTQVRGIFDLIVCLLFFKSMLWYYNTIAIREAARMKRIVRNEKLTSDESAKLNIIRNRVANELPSLIESHQQRMSSKNHLQELMIELKSAREAKGLSLSDLTELTGMDQSALSKLETGQRPNPTMETLLRYADAVGKRLVVSLADAFPTS
;
A
#
# COMPACT_ATOMS: atom_id res chain seq x y z
N MET A 1 -60.87 -15.24 -1.29
CA MET A 1 -59.49 -15.65 -1.66
C MET A 1 -58.45 -14.52 -1.68
N CYS A 2 -58.82 -13.24 -1.81
CA CYS A 2 -57.84 -12.14 -1.94
C CYS A 2 -57.33 -11.54 -0.60
N SER A 3 -57.89 -11.91 0.55
CA SER A 3 -57.48 -11.43 1.88
C SER A 3 -56.32 -12.21 2.50
N HIS A 4 -56.16 -13.49 2.15
CA HIS A 4 -55.12 -14.37 2.72
C HIS A 4 -53.71 -14.07 2.19
N LEU A 5 -53.59 -13.65 0.92
CA LEU A 5 -52.29 -13.25 0.34
C LEU A 5 -51.74 -11.93 0.94
N LYS A 6 -52.62 -11.00 1.36
CA LYS A 6 -52.18 -9.68 1.89
C LYS A 6 -51.57 -9.78 3.30
N THR A 7 -52.04 -10.71 4.12
CA THR A 7 -51.48 -10.98 5.46
C THR A 7 -50.13 -11.69 5.37
N GLN A 8 -49.97 -12.59 4.40
CA GLN A 8 -48.74 -13.36 4.20
C GLN A 8 -47.57 -12.50 3.68
N VAL A 9 -47.84 -11.52 2.81
CA VAL A 9 -46.82 -10.59 2.31
C VAL A 9 -46.36 -9.59 3.37
N ARG A 10 -47.25 -9.14 4.28
CA ARG A 10 -46.88 -8.30 5.44
C ARG A 10 -45.97 -9.02 6.42
N GLY A 11 -46.27 -10.29 6.75
CA GLY A 11 -45.43 -11.08 7.65
C GLY A 11 -44.02 -11.32 7.11
N ILE A 12 -43.86 -11.47 5.79
CA ILE A 12 -42.54 -11.60 5.14
C ILE A 12 -41.79 -10.26 5.18
N PHE A 13 -42.48 -9.14 4.98
CA PHE A 13 -41.86 -7.81 5.04
C PHE A 13 -41.37 -7.50 6.46
N ASP A 14 -42.15 -7.81 7.49
CA ASP A 14 -41.75 -7.66 8.89
C ASP A 14 -40.57 -8.59 9.26
N LEU A 15 -40.53 -9.82 8.72
CA LEU A 15 -39.42 -10.73 8.92
C LEU A 15 -38.10 -10.22 8.28
N ILE A 16 -38.19 -9.63 7.08
CA ILE A 16 -37.04 -9.05 6.37
C ILE A 16 -36.51 -7.82 7.11
N VAL A 17 -37.41 -6.92 7.57
CA VAL A 17 -37.02 -5.75 8.38
C VAL A 17 -36.37 -6.20 9.68
N CYS A 18 -36.91 -7.25 10.34
CA CYS A 18 -36.34 -7.82 11.56
C CYS A 18 -34.97 -8.48 11.32
N LEU A 19 -34.79 -9.20 10.20
CA LEU A 19 -33.51 -9.80 9.80
C LEU A 19 -32.44 -8.76 9.45
N LEU A 20 -32.83 -7.66 8.79
CA LEU A 20 -31.92 -6.55 8.48
C LEU A 20 -31.51 -5.80 9.75
N PHE A 21 -32.44 -5.57 10.68
CA PHE A 21 -32.14 -5.01 11.99
C PHE A 21 -31.20 -5.93 12.78
N PHE A 22 -31.46 -7.23 12.79
CA PHE A 22 -30.61 -8.21 13.46
C PHE A 22 -29.21 -8.32 12.84
N LYS A 23 -29.10 -8.26 11.50
CA LYS A 23 -27.79 -8.21 10.80
C LYS A 23 -27.02 -6.93 11.11
N SER A 24 -27.68 -5.78 11.14
CA SER A 24 -27.06 -4.50 11.51
C SER A 24 -26.55 -4.53 12.95
N MET A 25 -27.36 -5.08 13.86
CA MET A 25 -26.98 -5.26 15.26
C MET A 25 -25.80 -6.24 15.40
N LEU A 26 -25.84 -7.37 14.70
CA LEU A 26 -24.75 -8.36 14.70
C LEU A 26 -23.45 -7.78 14.13
N TRP A 27 -23.54 -6.95 13.08
CA TRP A 27 -22.39 -6.24 12.51
C TRP A 27 -21.82 -5.21 13.49
N TYR A 28 -22.68 -4.45 14.19
CA TYR A 28 -22.27 -3.48 15.20
C TYR A 28 -21.52 -4.15 16.37
N TYR A 29 -22.07 -5.24 16.93
CA TYR A 29 -21.42 -6.00 18.00
C TYR A 29 -20.09 -6.63 17.55
N ASN A 30 -20.02 -7.16 16.33
CA ASN A 30 -18.78 -7.71 15.78
C ASN A 30 -17.70 -6.62 15.61
N THR A 31 -18.08 -5.43 15.14
CA THR A 31 -17.16 -4.29 14.96
C THR A 31 -16.60 -3.77 16.29
N ILE A 32 -17.43 -3.72 17.34
CA ILE A 32 -16.98 -3.35 18.70
C ILE A 32 -16.02 -4.39 19.26
N ALA A 33 -16.37 -5.68 19.14
CA ALA A 33 -15.51 -6.78 19.60
C ALA A 33 -14.14 -6.78 18.89
N ILE A 34 -14.12 -6.52 17.57
CA ILE A 34 -12.87 -6.36 16.80
C ILE A 34 -12.06 -5.17 17.31
N ARG A 35 -12.71 -4.05 17.62
CA ARG A 35 -12.05 -2.82 18.10
C ARG A 35 -11.47 -2.97 19.51
N GLU A 36 -12.13 -3.73 20.38
CA GLU A 36 -11.61 -4.09 21.70
C GLU A 36 -10.47 -5.10 21.62
N ALA A 37 -10.57 -6.10 20.73
CA ALA A 37 -9.49 -7.06 20.48
C ALA A 37 -8.24 -6.39 19.87
N ALA A 38 -8.41 -5.34 19.07
CA ALA A 38 -7.32 -4.54 18.50
C ALA A 38 -6.65 -3.59 19.51
N ARG A 39 -7.17 -3.46 20.73
CA ARG A 39 -6.57 -2.61 21.77
C ARG A 39 -5.32 -3.29 22.32
N MET A 40 -4.14 -2.88 21.84
CA MET A 40 -2.85 -3.33 22.36
C MET A 40 -2.76 -3.09 23.87
N LYS A 41 -2.76 -4.17 24.65
CA LYS A 41 -2.51 -4.10 26.09
C LYS A 41 -1.00 -4.10 26.29
N ARG A 42 -0.47 -3.07 26.95
CA ARG A 42 0.93 -3.03 27.39
C ARG A 42 1.13 -4.15 28.42
N ILE A 43 1.87 -5.19 28.04
CA ILE A 43 2.25 -6.25 28.96
C ILE A 43 3.53 -5.80 29.66
N VAL A 44 3.43 -5.55 30.97
CA VAL A 44 4.58 -5.24 31.83
C VAL A 44 4.77 -6.42 32.77
N ARG A 45 6.01 -6.92 32.87
CA ARG A 45 6.36 -7.91 33.90
C ARG A 45 6.40 -7.23 35.26
N ASN A 46 5.76 -7.82 36.26
CA ASN A 46 5.80 -7.33 37.64
C ASN A 46 7.13 -7.66 38.35
N GLU A 47 7.84 -8.69 37.90
CA GLU A 47 9.09 -9.15 38.52
C GLU A 47 10.33 -8.59 37.82
N LYS A 48 11.36 -8.29 38.62
CA LYS A 48 12.68 -7.88 38.11
C LYS A 48 13.36 -9.06 37.43
N LEU A 49 14.11 -8.78 36.37
CA LEU A 49 14.90 -9.79 35.68
C LEU A 49 15.90 -10.45 36.63
N THR A 50 15.95 -11.78 36.57
CA THR A 50 17.03 -12.54 37.20
C THR A 50 18.35 -12.30 36.46
N SER A 51 19.48 -12.56 37.15
CA SER A 51 20.83 -12.52 36.58
C SER A 51 20.89 -13.28 35.24
N ASP A 52 20.40 -14.52 35.23
CA ASP A 52 20.53 -15.43 34.09
C ASP A 52 19.64 -15.02 32.92
N GLU A 53 18.42 -14.52 33.19
CA GLU A 53 17.56 -13.96 32.15
C GLU A 53 18.16 -12.69 31.54
N SER A 54 18.76 -11.83 32.37
CA SER A 54 19.41 -10.60 31.90
C SER A 54 20.59 -10.91 30.98
N ALA A 55 21.39 -11.93 31.32
CA ALA A 55 22.50 -12.41 30.49
C ALA A 55 21.99 -12.94 29.14
N LYS A 56 20.94 -13.76 29.13
CA LYS A 56 20.30 -14.27 27.89
C LYS A 56 19.79 -13.13 27.01
N LEU A 57 19.12 -12.14 27.59
CA LEU A 57 18.63 -10.99 26.82
C LEU A 57 19.78 -10.14 26.28
N ASN A 58 20.87 -9.97 27.03
CA ASN A 58 22.04 -9.22 26.55
C ASN A 58 22.69 -9.91 25.35
N ILE A 59 22.78 -11.24 25.36
CA ILE A 59 23.28 -12.01 24.20
C ILE A 59 22.40 -11.75 22.96
N ILE A 60 21.08 -11.81 23.12
CA ILE A 60 20.14 -11.57 22.02
C ILE A 60 20.26 -10.13 21.51
N ARG A 61 20.29 -9.14 22.42
CA ARG A 61 20.44 -7.72 22.06
C ARG A 61 21.74 -7.48 21.29
N ASN A 62 22.85 -8.07 21.74
CA ASN A 62 24.14 -7.91 21.09
C ASN A 62 24.14 -8.55 19.70
N ARG A 63 23.55 -9.74 19.53
CA ARG A 63 23.40 -10.36 18.20
C ARG A 63 22.60 -9.48 17.26
N VAL A 64 21.44 -9.00 17.71
CA VAL A 64 20.58 -8.10 16.93
C VAL A 64 21.30 -6.79 16.60
N ALA A 65 22.01 -6.19 17.55
CA ALA A 65 22.79 -4.97 17.35
C ALA A 65 23.93 -5.16 16.32
N ASN A 66 24.52 -6.34 16.27
CA ASN A 66 25.56 -6.67 15.29
C ASN A 66 25.00 -6.92 13.88
N GLU A 67 23.83 -7.55 13.78
CA GLU A 67 23.22 -7.90 12.49
C GLU A 67 22.47 -6.72 11.84
N LEU A 68 21.82 -5.89 12.66
CA LEU A 68 21.00 -4.75 12.22
C LEU A 68 21.67 -3.83 11.19
N PRO A 69 22.93 -3.37 11.37
CA PRO A 69 23.56 -2.46 10.43
C PRO A 69 23.68 -3.05 9.02
N SER A 70 24.15 -4.29 8.90
CA SER A 70 24.30 -4.98 7.60
C SER A 70 22.97 -5.23 6.89
N LEU A 71 21.90 -5.48 7.67
CA LEU A 71 20.54 -5.67 7.16
C LEU A 71 19.94 -4.35 6.68
N ILE A 72 20.14 -3.27 7.43
CA ILE A 72 19.71 -1.92 7.05
C ILE A 72 20.43 -1.48 5.78
N GLU A 73 21.75 -1.68 5.71
CA GLU A 73 22.56 -1.34 4.55
C GLU A 73 22.12 -2.13 3.31
N SER A 74 21.99 -3.46 3.43
CA SER A 74 21.48 -4.31 2.34
C SER A 74 20.06 -3.93 1.91
N HIS A 75 19.22 -3.48 2.84
CA HIS A 75 17.89 -2.97 2.54
C HIS A 75 17.97 -1.62 1.82
N GLN A 76 18.79 -0.69 2.28
CA GLN A 76 19.01 0.62 1.63
C GLN A 76 19.55 0.44 0.21
N GLN A 77 20.51 -0.47 0.01
CA GLN A 77 21.03 -0.84 -1.31
C GLN A 77 19.93 -1.41 -2.21
N ARG A 78 19.09 -2.33 -1.72
CA ARG A 78 17.92 -2.81 -2.50
C ARG A 78 16.91 -1.71 -2.80
N MET A 79 16.74 -0.76 -1.88
CA MET A 79 15.80 0.35 -2.02
C MET A 79 16.33 1.46 -2.94
N SER A 80 17.63 1.49 -3.23
CA SER A 80 18.21 2.41 -4.23
C SER A 80 17.55 2.26 -5.61
N SER A 81 17.16 1.04 -6.01
CA SER A 81 16.43 0.81 -7.27
C SER A 81 15.04 1.49 -7.27
N LYS A 82 14.38 1.62 -6.12
CA LYS A 82 13.12 2.38 -6.02
C LYS A 82 13.33 3.88 -6.16
N ASN A 83 14.48 4.40 -5.73
CA ASN A 83 14.80 5.82 -5.87
C ASN A 83 14.94 6.19 -7.35
N HIS A 84 15.64 5.38 -8.16
CA HIS A 84 15.81 5.63 -9.60
C HIS A 84 14.49 5.72 -10.36
N LEU A 85 13.49 4.88 -10.02
CA LEU A 85 12.18 4.97 -10.65
C LEU A 85 11.43 6.25 -10.25
N GLN A 86 11.53 6.68 -8.99
CA GLN A 86 10.93 7.95 -8.55
C GLN A 86 11.58 9.14 -9.25
N GLU A 87 12.90 9.15 -9.38
CA GLU A 87 13.66 10.17 -10.12
C GLU A 87 13.21 10.25 -11.57
N LEU A 88 13.12 9.10 -12.26
CA LEU A 88 12.60 9.03 -13.63
C LEU A 88 11.17 9.60 -13.74
N MET A 89 10.31 9.33 -12.74
CA MET A 89 8.94 9.84 -12.75
C MET A 89 8.86 11.34 -12.52
N ILE A 90 9.73 11.88 -11.68
CA ILE A 90 9.88 13.33 -11.51
C ILE A 90 10.30 13.97 -12.84
N GLU A 91 11.30 13.41 -13.53
CA GLU A 91 11.76 13.92 -14.82
C GLU A 91 10.67 13.91 -15.89
N LEU A 92 9.92 12.81 -16.00
CA LEU A 92 8.81 12.69 -16.96
C LEU A 92 7.69 13.68 -16.66
N LYS A 93 7.33 13.85 -15.38
CA LYS A 93 6.36 14.86 -14.94
C LYS A 93 6.83 16.27 -15.27
N SER A 94 8.08 16.61 -14.96
CA SER A 94 8.66 17.91 -15.29
C SER A 94 8.67 18.17 -16.79
N ALA A 95 8.96 17.15 -17.61
CA ALA A 95 8.90 17.26 -19.07
C ALA A 95 7.46 17.51 -19.58
N ARG A 96 6.45 16.87 -18.97
CA ARG A 96 5.03 17.14 -19.26
C ARG A 96 4.68 18.59 -18.94
N GLU A 97 5.03 19.05 -17.75
CA GLU A 97 4.71 20.40 -17.27
C GLU A 97 5.43 21.49 -18.09
N ALA A 98 6.68 21.25 -18.49
CA ALA A 98 7.43 22.17 -19.36
C ALA A 98 6.79 22.32 -20.76
N LYS A 99 6.07 21.31 -21.24
CA LYS A 99 5.27 21.40 -22.47
C LYS A 99 3.89 22.03 -22.26
N GLY A 100 3.52 22.36 -21.03
CA GLY A 100 2.19 22.87 -20.70
C GLY A 100 1.07 21.82 -20.86
N LEU A 101 1.41 20.54 -20.92
CA LEU A 101 0.42 19.47 -21.09
C LEU A 101 -0.27 19.16 -19.76
N SER A 102 -1.59 19.14 -19.77
CA SER A 102 -2.39 18.61 -18.66
C SER A 102 -2.37 17.07 -18.66
N LEU A 103 -2.91 16.46 -17.59
CA LEU A 103 -3.10 15.01 -17.55
C LEU A 103 -4.14 14.52 -18.57
N SER A 104 -5.13 15.36 -18.92
CA SER A 104 -6.09 15.05 -19.99
C SER A 104 -5.42 15.06 -21.36
N ASP A 105 -4.56 16.04 -21.64
CA ASP A 105 -3.82 16.08 -22.93
C ASP A 105 -2.91 14.85 -23.06
N LEU A 106 -2.27 14.47 -21.96
CA LEU A 106 -1.45 13.26 -21.95
C LEU A 106 -2.30 12.00 -22.12
N THR A 107 -3.52 11.97 -21.58
CA THR A 107 -4.49 10.87 -21.81
C THR A 107 -4.82 10.74 -23.29
N GLU A 108 -5.06 11.84 -23.99
CA GLU A 108 -5.35 11.84 -25.43
C GLU A 108 -4.13 11.39 -26.27
N LEU A 109 -2.94 11.89 -25.93
CA LEU A 109 -1.70 11.55 -26.65
C LEU A 109 -1.29 10.09 -26.46
N THR A 110 -1.49 9.57 -25.24
CA THR A 110 -0.97 8.26 -24.88
C THR A 110 -2.02 7.18 -24.96
N GLY A 111 -3.31 7.48 -24.78
CA GLY A 111 -4.38 6.51 -24.57
C GLY A 111 -4.39 5.87 -23.17
N MET A 112 -3.68 6.45 -22.20
CA MET A 112 -3.63 5.96 -20.81
C MET A 112 -4.67 6.67 -19.93
N ASP A 113 -5.35 5.94 -19.04
CA ASP A 113 -6.33 6.50 -18.11
C ASP A 113 -5.73 7.65 -17.26
N GLN A 114 -6.48 8.74 -17.12
CA GLN A 114 -6.05 9.92 -16.36
C GLN A 114 -5.78 9.60 -14.88
N SER A 115 -6.58 8.72 -14.26
CA SER A 115 -6.35 8.29 -12.88
C SER A 115 -5.08 7.44 -12.78
N ALA A 116 -4.81 6.60 -13.77
CA ALA A 116 -3.61 5.78 -13.84
C ALA A 116 -2.35 6.66 -13.98
N LEU A 117 -2.42 7.70 -14.82
CA LEU A 117 -1.37 8.71 -14.95
C LEU A 117 -1.14 9.48 -13.65
N SER A 118 -2.21 9.89 -12.97
CA SER A 118 -2.09 10.56 -11.66
C SER A 118 -1.43 9.67 -10.61
N LYS A 119 -1.84 8.40 -10.51
CA LYS A 119 -1.24 7.41 -9.60
C LYS A 119 0.22 7.10 -9.95
N LEU A 120 0.56 7.16 -11.23
CA LEU A 120 1.92 7.00 -11.71
C LEU A 120 2.80 8.17 -11.25
N GLU A 121 2.37 9.42 -11.48
CA GLU A 121 3.11 10.63 -11.09
C GLU A 121 3.20 10.85 -9.57
N THR A 122 2.26 10.31 -8.79
CA THR A 122 2.25 10.41 -7.32
C THR A 122 2.93 9.23 -6.62
N GLY A 123 3.43 8.24 -7.38
CA GLY A 123 4.07 7.05 -6.83
C GLY A 123 3.12 6.06 -6.15
N GLN A 124 1.79 6.25 -6.26
CA GLN A 124 0.79 5.29 -5.79
C GLN A 124 0.79 4.00 -6.63
N ARG A 125 1.35 4.04 -7.84
CA ARG A 125 1.63 2.87 -8.67
C ARG A 125 3.14 2.59 -8.68
N PRO A 126 3.66 1.74 -7.78
CA PRO A 126 5.09 1.63 -7.52
C PRO A 126 5.88 0.81 -8.57
N ASN A 127 5.20 0.13 -9.50
CA ASN A 127 5.85 -0.73 -10.49
C ASN A 127 5.17 -0.60 -11.87
N PRO A 128 5.44 0.47 -12.63
CA PRO A 128 4.99 0.61 -14.01
C PRO A 128 5.74 -0.34 -14.94
N THR A 129 5.10 -0.73 -16.04
CA THR A 129 5.77 -1.51 -17.09
C THR A 129 6.70 -0.62 -17.93
N MET A 130 7.71 -1.20 -18.56
CA MET A 130 8.57 -0.48 -19.52
C MET A 130 7.76 0.19 -20.63
N GLU A 131 6.73 -0.49 -21.15
CA GLU A 131 5.84 0.07 -22.17
C GLU A 131 5.12 1.34 -21.69
N THR A 132 4.69 1.37 -20.42
CA THR A 132 4.06 2.56 -19.82
C THR A 132 5.02 3.74 -19.80
N LEU A 133 6.28 3.50 -19.40
CA LEU A 133 7.32 4.52 -19.35
C LEU A 133 7.67 5.04 -20.76
N LEU A 134 7.77 4.15 -21.74
CA LEU A 134 8.04 4.49 -23.14
C LEU A 134 6.93 5.37 -23.73
N ARG A 135 5.67 4.95 -23.59
CA ARG A 135 4.51 5.74 -24.09
C ARG A 135 4.45 7.13 -23.47
N TYR A 136 4.71 7.22 -22.16
CA TYR A 136 4.78 8.52 -21.50
C TYR A 136 5.93 9.36 -22.10
N ALA A 137 7.14 8.81 -22.15
CA ALA A 137 8.33 9.50 -22.66
C ALA A 137 8.12 10.03 -24.08
N ASP A 138 7.57 9.21 -24.98
CA ASP A 138 7.30 9.59 -26.37
C ASP A 138 6.30 10.76 -26.44
N ALA A 139 5.22 10.73 -25.67
CA ALA A 139 4.24 11.82 -25.63
C ALA A 139 4.86 13.14 -25.12
N VAL A 140 5.79 13.07 -24.16
CA VAL A 140 6.53 14.25 -23.69
C VAL A 140 7.78 14.56 -24.52
N GLY A 141 7.99 13.90 -25.67
CA GLY A 141 9.10 14.16 -26.58
C GLY A 141 10.47 13.84 -25.98
N LYS A 142 10.52 12.85 -25.11
CA LYS A 142 11.73 12.31 -24.48
C LYS A 142 12.00 10.91 -25.04
N ARG A 143 13.25 10.46 -24.90
CA ARG A 143 13.65 9.10 -25.23
C ARG A 143 14.10 8.41 -23.96
N LEU A 144 13.49 7.28 -23.62
CA LEU A 144 13.94 6.45 -22.52
C LEU A 144 15.20 5.68 -22.92
N VAL A 145 16.30 5.85 -22.17
CA VAL A 145 17.54 5.11 -22.35
C VAL A 145 17.80 4.31 -21.08
N VAL A 146 17.95 3.00 -21.21
CA VAL A 146 18.24 2.09 -20.09
C VAL A 146 19.64 1.53 -20.27
N SER A 147 20.44 1.56 -19.20
CA SER A 147 21.79 0.99 -19.17
C SER A 147 21.96 0.10 -17.93
N LEU A 148 22.93 -0.81 -17.98
CA LEU A 148 23.30 -1.66 -16.86
C LEU A 148 24.58 -1.11 -16.22
N ALA A 149 24.67 -1.24 -14.91
CA ALA A 149 25.88 -0.94 -14.14
C ALA A 149 26.22 -2.14 -13.25
N ASP A 150 27.49 -2.24 -12.86
CA ASP A 150 27.95 -3.31 -11.98
C ASP A 150 27.26 -3.21 -10.62
N ALA A 151 26.67 -4.32 -10.18
CA ALA A 151 25.98 -4.37 -8.89
C ALA A 151 26.94 -4.38 -7.69
N PHE A 152 28.23 -4.66 -7.94
CA PHE A 152 29.29 -4.68 -6.95
C PHE A 152 30.58 -4.16 -7.60
N PRO A 153 31.39 -3.32 -6.93
CA PRO A 153 32.73 -3.02 -7.43
C PRO A 153 33.51 -4.34 -7.47
N THR A 154 33.96 -4.74 -8.65
CA THR A 154 34.97 -5.81 -8.80
C THR A 154 36.18 -5.39 -7.99
N SER A 155 36.51 -6.20 -6.99
CA SER A 155 37.76 -6.09 -6.23
C SER A 155 38.94 -6.49 -7.10
#